data_AF-A0A8I2K3L5-F1
#
_entry.id   AF-A0A8I2K3L5-F1
#
_cell.length_a   1.000
_cell.length_b   1.000
_cell.length_c   1.000
_cell.angle_alpha   90.00
_cell.angle_beta   90.00
_cell.angle_gamma   90.00
#
_symmetry.space_group_name_H-M   'P 1'
#
loop_
_entity.id
_entity.type
_entity.pdbx_description
1 polymer ?
#
loop_
_entity_poly.entity_id
_entity_poly.type
_entity_poly.pdbx_seq_one_letter_code
_entity_poly.pdbx_strand_id
1 'polypeptide(L)'
;MPKEINITIENMLITEKRDMNVYHHSTGSAHMISHNSSVTLPLRPVIDADYLYISIVSGPGHLRSKSVVNLPSWVDFEFLSDGKLAVTHSHDRIFLKIPPGLPGWQLKLTRSCSGIRKGPHRVIISEDPQE
;
A
#
# COMPACT_ATOMS: atom_id res chain seq x y z
N MET A 1 -4.46 -26.00 -5.09
CA MET A 1 -5.40 -24.87 -4.89
C MET A 1 -4.61 -23.64 -4.48
N PRO A 2 -4.72 -22.52 -5.20
CA PRO A 2 -4.11 -21.25 -4.79
C PRO A 2 -4.66 -20.86 -3.41
N LYS A 3 -3.80 -20.79 -2.39
CA LYS A 3 -4.21 -20.37 -1.05
C LYS A 3 -4.47 -18.87 -1.06
N GLU A 4 -5.64 -18.45 -0.59
CA GLU A 4 -5.96 -17.05 -0.30
C GLU A 4 -4.85 -16.46 0.58
N ILE A 5 -4.36 -15.27 0.21
CA ILE A 5 -3.32 -14.56 0.95
C ILE A 5 -3.98 -13.38 1.64
N ASN A 6 -3.95 -13.35 2.96
CA ASN A 6 -4.40 -12.18 3.72
C ASN A 6 -3.27 -11.15 3.81
N ILE A 7 -3.57 -9.91 3.43
CA ILE A 7 -2.67 -8.78 3.54
C ILE A 7 -3.28 -7.78 4.53
N THR A 8 -2.52 -7.44 5.55
CA THR A 8 -2.87 -6.33 6.46
C THR A 8 -2.25 -5.05 5.93
N ILE A 9 -3.04 -3.99 5.78
CA ILE A 9 -2.58 -2.65 5.38
C ILE A 9 -2.72 -1.73 6.58
N GLU A 10 -1.64 -1.01 6.92
CA GLU A 10 -1.56 -0.14 8.08
C GLU A 10 -1.30 1.30 7.64
N ASN A 11 -2.14 2.20 8.10
CA ASN A 11 -1.98 3.63 7.87
C ASN A 11 -1.37 4.27 9.13
N MET A 12 -0.10 4.62 9.06
CA MET A 12 0.71 5.20 10.13
C MET A 12 1.08 6.67 9.83
N LEU A 13 0.28 7.39 9.04
CA LEU A 13 0.46 8.83 8.78
C LEU A 13 -0.06 9.66 9.97
N ILE A 14 0.77 9.89 10.98
CA ILE A 14 0.36 10.52 12.24
C ILE A 14 0.41 12.05 12.14
N THR A 15 1.43 12.62 11.49
CA THR A 15 1.59 14.08 11.36
C THR A 15 0.48 14.71 10.52
N GLU A 16 0.26 14.24 9.29
CA GLU A 16 -0.75 14.81 8.40
C GLU A 16 -2.17 14.27 8.62
N LYS A 17 -2.33 13.25 9.49
CA LYS A 17 -3.60 12.59 9.83
C LYS A 17 -4.49 12.37 8.59
N ARG A 18 -3.94 11.65 7.62
CA ARG A 18 -4.63 11.36 6.35
C ARG A 18 -5.21 9.97 6.37
N ASP A 19 -6.48 9.87 6.01
CA ASP A 19 -7.14 8.59 5.78
C ASP A 19 -6.75 8.04 4.41
N MET A 20 -6.85 6.73 4.26
CA MET A 20 -6.57 6.02 3.01
C MET A 20 -7.78 5.22 2.56
N ASN A 21 -8.01 5.21 1.26
CA ASN A 21 -8.95 4.30 0.63
C ASN A 21 -8.21 3.10 0.09
N VAL A 22 -8.75 1.91 0.34
CA VAL A 22 -8.31 0.65 -0.28
C VAL A 22 -9.49 0.04 -1.01
N TYR A 23 -9.40 0.02 -2.33
CA TYR A 23 -10.35 -0.66 -3.20
C TYR A 23 -9.85 -2.06 -3.54
N HIS A 24 -10.71 -3.06 -3.40
CA HIS A 24 -10.42 -4.44 -3.76
C HIS A 24 -11.16 -4.79 -5.05
N HIS A 25 -10.38 -5.10 -6.10
CA HIS A 25 -10.91 -5.29 -7.45
C HIS A 25 -11.89 -6.45 -7.55
N SER A 26 -11.52 -7.64 -7.08
CA SER A 26 -12.36 -8.83 -7.26
C SER A 26 -13.68 -8.80 -6.49
N THR A 27 -13.74 -8.10 -5.36
CA THR A 27 -14.97 -7.97 -4.55
C THR A 27 -15.76 -6.71 -4.89
N GLY A 28 -15.15 -5.73 -5.56
CA GLY A 28 -15.73 -4.41 -5.76
C GLY A 28 -15.90 -3.61 -4.46
N SER A 29 -15.23 -4.00 -3.37
CA SER A 29 -15.38 -3.35 -2.06
C SER A 29 -14.35 -2.23 -1.86
N ALA A 30 -14.79 -1.16 -1.21
CA ALA A 30 -13.92 -0.07 -0.77
C ALA A 30 -13.84 -0.06 0.76
N HIS A 31 -12.63 0.14 1.27
CA HIS A 31 -12.32 0.15 2.69
C HIS A 31 -11.60 1.45 3.05
N MET A 32 -12.16 2.18 4.00
CA MET A 32 -11.50 3.35 4.58
C MET A 32 -10.60 2.91 5.72
N ILE A 33 -9.34 3.34 5.69
CA ILE A 33 -8.38 3.14 6.79
C ILE A 33 -8.05 4.51 7.37
N SER A 34 -8.61 4.78 8.53
CA SER A 34 -8.26 6.01 9.26
C SER A 34 -6.78 6.03 9.63
N HIS A 35 -6.22 7.23 9.82
CA HIS A 35 -4.85 7.35 10.33
C HIS A 35 -4.67 6.56 11.65
N ASN A 36 -3.49 5.97 11.84
CA ASN A 36 -3.16 5.07 12.96
C ASN A 36 -4.12 3.87 13.08
N SER A 37 -4.58 3.33 11.95
CA SER A 37 -5.47 2.17 11.90
C SER A 37 -5.00 1.16 10.85
N SER A 38 -5.68 0.02 10.78
CA SER A 38 -5.35 -1.04 9.83
C SER A 38 -6.57 -1.81 9.36
N VAL A 39 -6.44 -2.45 8.21
CA VAL A 39 -7.44 -3.37 7.66
C VAL A 39 -6.74 -4.61 7.13
N THR A 40 -7.37 -5.78 7.26
CA THR A 40 -6.87 -7.02 6.64
C THR A 40 -7.81 -7.44 5.54
N LEU A 41 -7.28 -7.56 4.33
CA LEU A 41 -8.04 -7.90 3.13
C LEU A 41 -7.41 -9.11 2.42
N PRO A 42 -8.22 -9.98 1.80
CA PRO A 42 -7.68 -11.06 0.99
C PRO A 42 -7.20 -10.54 -0.36
N LEU A 43 -5.99 -10.93 -0.78
CA LEU A 43 -5.55 -10.82 -2.17
C LEU A 43 -5.68 -12.20 -2.81
N ARG A 44 -6.68 -12.37 -3.68
CA ARG A 44 -7.16 -13.67 -4.15
C ARG A 44 -6.41 -14.11 -5.41
N PRO A 45 -5.58 -15.16 -5.32
CA PRO A 45 -4.81 -15.64 -6.48
C PRO A 45 -5.60 -16.45 -7.50
N VAL A 46 -6.90 -16.67 -7.27
CA VAL A 46 -7.75 -17.50 -8.15
C VAL A 46 -8.30 -16.70 -9.33
N ILE A 47 -8.22 -15.36 -9.26
CA ILE A 47 -8.67 -14.45 -10.30
C ILE A 47 -7.41 -13.82 -10.91
N ASP A 48 -7.14 -14.16 -12.17
CA ASP A 48 -6.10 -13.47 -12.94
C ASP A 48 -6.38 -11.96 -12.90
N ALA A 49 -5.36 -11.18 -12.51
CA ALA A 49 -5.44 -9.74 -12.30
C ALA A 49 -6.25 -9.24 -11.07
N ASP A 50 -6.41 -10.01 -9.99
CA ASP A 50 -6.84 -9.42 -8.70
C ASP A 50 -5.80 -8.40 -8.19
N TYR A 51 -6.28 -7.28 -7.70
CA TYR A 51 -5.43 -6.20 -7.18
C TYR A 51 -6.09 -5.45 -6.02
N LEU A 52 -5.23 -4.88 -5.18
CA LEU A 52 -5.61 -3.88 -4.19
C LEU A 52 -5.15 -2.52 -4.69
N TYR A 53 -6.04 -1.55 -4.67
CA TYR A 53 -5.75 -0.19 -5.09
C TYR A 53 -5.83 0.74 -3.89
N ILE A 54 -4.71 1.36 -3.57
CA ILE A 54 -4.52 2.20 -2.39
C ILE A 54 -4.36 3.65 -2.86
N SER A 55 -5.13 4.54 -2.28
CA SER A 55 -5.03 5.97 -2.54
C SER A 55 -5.21 6.75 -1.24
N ILE A 56 -4.53 7.89 -1.11
CA ILE A 56 -4.85 8.84 -0.05
C ILE A 56 -6.22 9.44 -0.33
N VAL A 57 -7.03 9.61 0.72
CA VAL A 57 -8.28 10.37 0.62
C VAL A 57 -7.94 11.82 0.32
N SER A 58 -8.37 12.31 -0.84
CA SER A 58 -8.15 13.68 -1.28
C SER A 58 -8.77 14.68 -0.29
N GLY A 59 -7.98 15.65 0.14
CA GLY A 59 -8.43 16.75 1.00
C GLY A 59 -7.53 17.97 0.85
N PRO A 60 -7.93 19.14 1.36
CA PRO A 60 -7.12 20.35 1.26
C PRO A 60 -5.79 20.17 2.01
N GLY A 61 -4.70 20.61 1.37
CA GLY A 61 -3.36 20.66 1.96
C GLY A 61 -2.39 19.57 1.47
N HIS A 62 -1.11 19.92 1.45
CA HIS A 62 -0.02 19.06 1.01
C HIS A 62 0.39 18.07 2.11
N LEU A 63 0.87 16.89 1.69
CA LEU A 63 1.72 16.07 2.55
C LEU A 63 3.03 16.81 2.76
N ARG A 64 3.40 17.09 4.02
CA ARG A 64 4.61 17.84 4.36
C ARG A 64 5.80 16.91 4.51
N SER A 65 5.55 15.70 4.99
CA SER A 65 6.49 14.60 5.12
C SER A 65 6.50 13.70 3.88
N LYS A 66 7.60 12.96 3.70
CA LYS A 66 7.64 11.84 2.75
C LYS A 66 6.82 10.70 3.32
N SER A 67 6.05 10.01 2.48
CA SER A 67 5.40 8.76 2.87
C SER A 67 6.28 7.57 2.52
N VAL A 68 6.34 6.57 3.39
CA VAL A 68 7.06 5.31 3.22
C VAL A 68 6.04 4.20 3.15
N VAL A 69 5.99 3.47 2.04
CA VAL A 69 5.19 2.24 1.92
C VAL A 69 6.12 1.04 1.97
N ASN A 70 5.96 0.19 2.99
CA ASN A 70 6.64 -1.09 3.13
C ASN A 70 5.76 -2.19 2.55
N LEU A 71 6.23 -2.88 1.53
CA LEU A 71 5.55 -3.98 0.87
C LEU A 71 6.34 -5.28 1.03
N PRO A 72 5.68 -6.45 1.08
CA PRO A 72 6.35 -7.72 0.84
C PRO A 72 6.99 -7.73 -0.56
N SER A 73 8.23 -8.23 -0.68
CA SER A 73 9.03 -8.26 -1.91
C SER A 73 8.44 -9.05 -3.08
N TRP A 74 7.47 -9.92 -2.81
CA TRP A 74 6.76 -10.70 -3.84
C TRP A 74 5.56 -9.97 -4.44
N VAL A 75 5.18 -8.82 -3.88
CA VAL A 75 4.10 -7.98 -4.41
C VAL A 75 4.65 -7.16 -5.56
N ASP A 76 4.02 -7.30 -6.72
CA ASP A 76 4.24 -6.40 -7.85
C ASP A 76 3.40 -5.13 -7.62
N PHE A 77 3.88 -3.98 -8.07
CA PHE A 77 3.16 -2.73 -7.88
C PHE A 77 3.27 -1.79 -9.08
N GLU A 78 2.24 -0.97 -9.25
CA GLU A 78 2.23 0.19 -10.13
C GLU A 78 1.99 1.44 -9.29
N PHE A 79 2.78 2.49 -9.50
CA PHE A 79 2.67 3.76 -8.80
C PHE A 79 2.32 4.88 -9.77
N LEU A 80 1.30 5.66 -9.43
CA LEU A 80 0.82 6.80 -10.22
C LEU A 80 0.91 8.06 -9.36
N SER A 81 1.71 9.04 -9.80
CA SER A 81 1.86 10.36 -9.16
C SER A 81 2.61 11.29 -10.10
N ASP A 82 2.48 12.60 -9.89
CA ASP A 82 3.30 13.62 -10.55
C ASP A 82 4.74 13.68 -10.00
N GLY A 83 5.02 12.97 -8.90
CA GLY A 83 6.31 12.94 -8.21
C GLY A 83 7.21 11.75 -8.55
N LYS A 84 8.51 11.89 -8.26
CA LYS A 84 9.49 10.79 -8.39
C LYS A 84 9.41 9.84 -7.21
N LEU A 85 9.16 8.56 -7.46
CA LEU A 85 9.21 7.51 -6.47
C LEU A 85 10.65 7.01 -6.25
N ALA A 86 11.08 6.90 -5.00
CA ALA A 86 12.29 6.16 -4.65
C ALA A 86 11.93 4.74 -4.21
N VAL A 87 12.63 3.74 -4.74
CA VAL A 87 12.40 2.32 -4.42
C VAL A 87 13.68 1.73 -3.86
N THR A 88 13.60 1.11 -2.69
CA THR A 88 14.72 0.36 -2.10
C THR A 88 14.28 -1.05 -1.72
N HIS A 89 15.16 -2.02 -1.94
CA HIS A 89 14.93 -3.43 -1.63
C HIS A 89 15.72 -3.81 -0.38
N SER A 90 15.10 -4.56 0.53
CA SER A 90 15.77 -5.16 1.68
C SER A 90 15.19 -6.54 1.94
N HIS A 91 15.95 -7.59 1.61
CA HIS A 91 15.55 -8.99 1.81
C HIS A 91 14.14 -9.28 1.30
N ASP A 92 13.20 -9.56 2.22
CA ASP A 92 11.83 -9.92 1.94
C ASP A 92 10.90 -8.70 1.76
N ARG A 93 11.44 -7.47 1.74
CA ARG A 93 10.70 -6.20 1.72
C ARG A 93 11.14 -5.25 0.61
N ILE A 94 10.18 -4.43 0.18
CA ILE A 94 10.36 -3.28 -0.71
C ILE A 94 9.88 -2.05 0.05
N PHE A 95 10.67 -0.98 0.05
CA PHE A 95 10.29 0.31 0.62
C PHE A 95 10.14 1.34 -0.50
N LEU A 96 8.95 1.94 -0.55
CA LEU A 96 8.59 2.98 -1.51
C LEU A 96 8.59 4.32 -0.79
N LYS A 97 9.55 5.18 -1.08
CA LYS A 97 9.62 6.55 -0.55
C LYS A 97 8.95 7.51 -1.52
N ILE A 98 7.76 7.95 -1.15
CA ILE A 98 6.92 8.88 -1.89
C ILE A 98 7.24 10.31 -1.40
N PRO A 99 7.58 11.25 -2.31
CA PRO A 99 7.95 12.60 -1.94
C PRO A 99 6.75 13.39 -1.37
N PRO A 100 7.02 14.44 -0.56
CA PRO A 100 5.99 15.37 -0.13
C PRO A 100 5.35 16.05 -1.34
N GLY A 101 4.10 16.49 -1.22
CA GLY A 101 3.39 17.09 -2.33
C GLY A 101 1.87 17.03 -2.19
N LEU A 102 1.19 17.25 -3.31
CA LEU A 102 -0.26 17.11 -3.35
C LEU A 102 -0.67 15.65 -3.06
N PRO A 103 -1.74 15.43 -2.27
CA PRO A 103 -2.27 14.10 -1.99
C PRO A 103 -3.01 13.58 -3.23
N GLY A 104 -2.25 13.07 -4.20
CA GLY A 104 -2.78 12.53 -5.46
C GLY A 104 -2.12 11.23 -5.89
N TRP A 105 -1.21 10.69 -5.08
CA TRP A 105 -0.54 9.43 -5.43
C TRP A 105 -1.47 8.24 -5.22
N GLN A 106 -1.27 7.23 -6.07
CA GLN A 106 -2.04 6.00 -6.08
C GLN A 106 -1.09 4.82 -6.24
N LEU A 107 -1.40 3.71 -5.58
CA LEU A 107 -0.60 2.51 -5.56
C LEU A 107 -1.49 1.31 -5.84
N LYS A 108 -1.24 0.63 -6.95
CA LYS A 108 -1.90 -0.64 -7.30
C LYS A 108 -0.96 -1.77 -6.92
N LEU A 109 -1.44 -2.67 -6.07
CA LEU A 109 -0.74 -3.86 -5.62
C LEU A 109 -1.30 -5.10 -6.31
N THR A 110 -0.43 -5.84 -6.96
CA THR A 110 -0.73 -7.11 -7.61
C THR A 110 0.17 -8.21 -7.06
N ARG A 111 -0.27 -9.45 -7.17
CA ARG A 111 0.53 -10.59 -6.72
C ARG A 111 1.42 -11.11 -7.86
N SER A 112 2.71 -11.32 -7.57
CA SER A 112 3.56 -12.13 -8.43
C SER A 112 3.09 -13.59 -8.45
N CYS A 113 2.99 -14.19 -9.63
CA CYS A 113 2.56 -15.59 -9.83
C CYS A 113 3.54 -16.63 -9.23
N SER A 114 4.67 -16.20 -8.68
CA SER A 114 5.66 -17.09 -8.05
C SER A 114 5.21 -17.57 -6.66
N GLY A 115 5.22 -18.89 -6.45
CA GLY A 115 4.77 -19.51 -5.20
C GLY A 115 5.71 -19.20 -4.04
N ILE A 116 5.35 -18.25 -3.16
CA ILE A 116 6.15 -17.88 -1.99
C ILE A 116 5.41 -18.20 -0.66
N ARG A 117 6.22 -18.53 0.35
CA ARG A 117 5.90 -19.10 1.68
C ARG A 117 4.96 -18.24 2.54
N LYS A 118 4.26 -18.95 3.44
CA LYS A 118 3.31 -18.45 4.44
C LYS A 118 3.98 -17.72 5.59
N GLY A 119 3.61 -16.46 5.80
CA GLY A 119 3.81 -15.65 7.01
C GLY A 119 2.74 -14.55 7.06
N PRO A 120 2.59 -13.79 8.15
CA PRO A 120 1.70 -12.64 8.16
C PRO A 120 2.22 -11.57 7.18
N HIS A 121 1.46 -11.30 6.12
CA HIS A 121 1.82 -10.31 5.12
C HIS A 121 1.26 -8.95 5.54
N ARG A 122 2.15 -8.00 5.80
CA ARG A 122 1.81 -6.65 6.27
C ARG A 122 2.39 -5.63 5.31
N VAL A 123 1.55 -4.68 4.91
CA VAL A 123 1.87 -3.47 4.18
C VAL A 123 1.75 -2.30 5.17
N ILE A 124 2.81 -1.52 5.34
CA ILE A 124 2.82 -0.39 6.29
C ILE A 124 3.02 0.88 5.51
N ILE A 125 2.17 1.88 5.70
CA ILE A 125 2.29 3.20 5.10
C ILE A 125 2.54 4.20 6.22
N SER A 126 3.76 4.69 6.38
CA SER A 126 4.16 5.63 7.44
C SER A 126 4.75 6.90 6.86
N GLU A 127 5.08 7.85 7.71
CA GLU A 127 5.99 8.95 7.35
C GLU A 127 7.46 8.49 7.44
N ASP A 128 8.34 9.11 6.64
CA ASP A 128 9.81 8.96 6.80
C ASP A 128 10.20 9.66 8.11
N PRO A 129 11.00 9.03 9.00
CA PRO A 129 11.47 9.69 10.20
C PRO A 129 12.18 11.01 9.84
N GLN A 130 11.78 12.11 10.49
CA GLN A 130 12.57 13.34 10.43
C GLN A 130 13.82 13.11 11.30
N GLU A 131 14.99 13.00 10.66
CA GLU A 131 16.30 13.10 11.34
C GLU A 131 16.50 14.50 11.94
#